data_AF-A0A9D2DDY4-F1
#
_entry.id   AF-A0A9D2DDY4-F1
#
_cell.length_a   1.000
_cell.length_b   1.000
_cell.length_c   1.000
_cell.angle_alpha   90.00
_cell.angle_beta   90.00
_cell.angle_gamma   90.00
#
_symmetry.space_group_name_H-M   'P 1'
#
loop_
_entity.id
_entity.type
_entity.pdbx_description
1 polymer ?
#
loop_
_entity_poly.entity_id
_entity_poly.type
_entity_poly.pdbx_seq_one_letter_code
_entity_poly.pdbx_strand_id
1 'polypeptide(L)' 'MAYNKRGYYRRAMVIQEITKRHYEPERQDRCYAAVWRKYIRHTFGICYASYLRYLKATPPADMTAPTPKQLSLFDE' A
#
# COMPACT_ATOMS: atom_id res chain seq x y z
N MET A 1 19.82 15.57 -5.50
CA MET A 1 18.35 15.77 -5.55
C MET A 1 17.67 14.69 -4.73
N ALA A 2 17.18 14.99 -3.52
CA ALA A 2 16.42 14.03 -2.72
C ALA A 2 14.96 14.08 -3.18
N TYR A 3 14.49 13.04 -3.88
CA TYR A 3 13.09 12.96 -4.30
C TYR A 3 12.20 12.61 -3.10
N ASN A 4 11.03 13.23 -2.99
CA ASN A 4 10.07 12.90 -1.94
C ASN A 4 9.25 11.66 -2.34
N LYS A 5 9.59 10.47 -1.83
CA LYS A 5 8.84 9.22 -2.08
C LYS A 5 7.62 9.01 -1.20
N ARG A 6 7.20 9.99 -0.39
CA ARG A 6 6.09 9.78 0.55
C ARG A 6 4.80 9.33 -0.15
N GLY A 7 4.49 9.87 -1.33
CA GLY A 7 3.33 9.43 -2.12
C GLY A 7 3.43 7.97 -2.61
N TYR A 8 4.64 7.53 -3.00
CA TYR A 8 4.89 6.15 -3.42
C TYR A 8 4.62 5.17 -2.27
N TYR A 9 5.13 5.46 -1.08
CA TYR A 9 4.93 4.58 0.08
C TYR A 9 3.48 4.56 0.56
N ARG A 10 2.74 5.67 0.50
CA ARG A 10 1.30 5.67 0.78
C ARG A 10 0.53 4.73 -0.16
N ARG A 11 0.81 4.78 -1.47
CA ARG A 11 0.22 3.84 -2.44
C ARG A 11 0.61 2.40 -2.13
N ALA A 12 1.87 2.16 -1.77
CA ALA A 12 2.35 0.85 -1.39
C ALA A 12 1.58 0.27 -0.19
N MET A 13 1.37 1.07 0.87
CA MET A 13 0.66 0.64 2.08
C MET A 13 -0.79 0.24 1.78
N VAL A 14 -1.53 1.07 1.02
CA VAL A 14 -2.92 0.75 0.65
C VAL A 14 -2.98 -0.52 -0.20
N ILE A 15 -2.07 -0.68 -1.15
CA ILE A 15 -1.99 -1.88 -1.99
C ILE A 15 -1.70 -3.12 -1.13
N GLN A 16 -0.74 -3.03 -0.21
CA GLN A 16 -0.38 -4.13 0.69
C GLN A 16 -1.55 -4.52 1.60
N GLU A 17 -2.31 -3.55 2.09
CA GLU A 17 -3.50 -3.79 2.94
C GLU A 17 -4.61 -4.52 2.16
N ILE A 18 -4.93 -4.06 0.95
CA ILE A 18 -5.88 -4.74 0.05
C ILE A 18 -5.41 -6.16 -0.25
N THR A 19 -4.13 -6.32 -0.57
CA THR A 19 -3.57 -7.64 -0.84
C THR A 19 -3.65 -8.54 0.38
N LYS A 20 -3.31 -8.07 1.58
CA LYS A 20 -3.38 -8.86 2.82
C LYS A 20 -4.82 -9.29 3.14
N ARG A 21 -5.82 -8.50 2.81
CA ARG A 21 -7.25 -8.85 3.01
C ARG A 21 -7.76 -9.92 2.05
N HIS A 22 -7.26 -9.97 0.82
CA HIS A 22 -7.80 -10.84 -0.23
C HIS A 22 -6.88 -12.01 -0.62
N TYR A 23 -5.61 -11.96 -0.28
CA TYR A 23 -4.65 -13.01 -0.53
C TYR A 23 -4.79 -14.11 0.52
N GLU A 24 -5.01 -15.34 0.06
CA GLU A 24 -4.94 -16.54 0.88
C GLU A 24 -3.85 -17.45 0.31
N PRO A 25 -2.85 -17.84 1.12
CA PRO A 25 -1.88 -18.83 0.67
C PRO A 25 -2.60 -20.14 0.34
N GLU A 26 -2.08 -20.89 -0.63
CA GLU A 26 -2.56 -22.22 -1.03
C GLU A 26 -3.87 -22.26 -1.85
N ARG A 27 -4.62 -21.16 -1.95
CA ARG A 27 -5.74 -21.04 -2.92
C ARG A 27 -5.30 -20.37 -4.21
N GLN A 28 -5.26 -21.12 -5.31
CA GLN A 28 -4.96 -20.57 -6.65
C GLN A 28 -5.95 -19.47 -7.08
N ASP A 29 -7.22 -19.60 -6.70
CA ASP A 29 -8.27 -18.60 -6.98
C ASP A 29 -8.01 -17.24 -6.31
N ARG A 30 -7.20 -17.22 -5.25
CA ARG A 30 -6.85 -16.03 -4.45
C ARG A 30 -5.35 -15.71 -4.50
N CYS A 31 -4.69 -16.11 -5.59
CA CYS A 31 -3.30 -15.73 -5.83
C CYS A 31 -3.12 -14.22 -6.09
N TYR A 32 -1.86 -13.75 -6.03
CA TYR A 32 -1.51 -12.35 -6.28
C TYR A 32 -2.01 -11.81 -7.63
N ALA A 33 -2.01 -12.64 -8.68
CA ALA A 33 -2.50 -12.25 -10.00
C ALA A 33 -4.02 -12.05 -10.01
N ALA A 34 -4.77 -12.89 -9.29
CA ALA A 34 -6.23 -12.77 -9.16
C ALA A 34 -6.61 -11.51 -8.37
N VAL A 35 -5.94 -11.26 -7.26
CA VAL A 35 -6.12 -10.03 -6.45
C VAL A 35 -5.79 -8.79 -7.28
N TRP A 36 -4.66 -8.80 -8.01
CA TRP A 36 -4.27 -7.68 -8.85
C TRP A 36 -5.32 -7.37 -9.93
N ARG A 37 -5.76 -8.40 -10.65
CA ARG A 37 -6.72 -8.25 -11.75
C ARG A 37 -8.09 -7.76 -11.27
N LYS A 38 -8.58 -8.25 -10.12
CA LYS A 38 -9.90 -7.88 -9.59
C LYS A 38 -9.91 -6.52 -8.90
N TYR A 39 -8.93 -6.24 -8.03
CA TYR A 39 -9.00 -5.08 -7.13
C TYR A 39 -8.05 -3.94 -7.49
N ILE A 40 -6.87 -4.24 -8.03
CA ILE A 40 -5.79 -3.24 -8.13
C ILE A 40 -5.72 -2.63 -9.52
N ARG A 41 -5.87 -3.44 -10.57
CA ARG A 41 -5.78 -2.97 -11.97
C ARG A 41 -6.79 -1.86 -12.26
N HIS A 42 -8.03 -2.04 -11.82
CA HIS A 42 -9.11 -1.08 -12.06
C HIS A 42 -8.99 0.17 -11.18
N THR A 43 -8.55 0.03 -9.92
CA THR A 43 -8.49 1.14 -8.96
C THR A 43 -7.25 2.02 -9.15
N PHE A 44 -6.09 1.41 -9.43
CA PHE A 44 -4.81 2.13 -9.46
C PHE A 44 -4.22 2.29 -10.87
N GLY A 45 -4.72 1.55 -11.86
CA GLY A 45 -4.23 1.60 -13.24
C GLY A 45 -2.80 1.08 -13.42
N ILE A 46 -2.31 0.20 -12.53
CA ILE A 46 -0.91 -0.27 -12.56
C ILE A 46 -0.76 -1.66 -13.19
N CYS A 47 0.36 -1.88 -13.87
CA CYS A 47 0.73 -3.19 -14.39
C CYS A 47 1.12 -4.17 -13.27
N TYR A 48 1.09 -5.47 -13.57
CA TYR A 48 1.39 -6.52 -12.59
C TYR A 48 2.82 -6.42 -12.02
N ALA A 49 3.81 -6.10 -12.86
CA ALA A 49 5.19 -5.91 -12.41
C ALA A 49 5.33 -4.77 -11.39
N SER A 50 4.61 -3.66 -11.61
CA SER A 50 4.58 -2.54 -10.67
C SER A 50 3.89 -2.92 -9.37
N TYR A 51 2.81 -3.69 -9.44
CA TYR A 51 2.13 -4.24 -8.27
C TYR A 51 3.08 -5.09 -7.41
N LEU A 52 3.85 -6.00 -8.00
CA LEU A 52 4.84 -6.79 -7.27
C LEU A 52 5.93 -5.92 -6.64
N ARG A 53 6.33 -4.82 -7.28
CA ARG A 53 7.26 -3.84 -6.69
C ARG A 53 6.67 -3.15 -5.46
N TYR A 54 5.38 -2.78 -5.50
CA TYR A 54 4.69 -2.21 -4.34
C TYR A 54 4.56 -3.19 -3.18
N LEU A 55 4.34 -4.48 -3.44
CA LEU A 55 4.33 -5.50 -2.38
C LEU A 55 5.68 -5.65 -1.68
N LYS A 56 6.78 -5.48 -2.41
CA LYS A 56 8.15 -5.53 -1.85
C LYS A 56 8.61 -4.21 -1.24
N ALA A 57 7.84 -3.14 -1.36
CA ALA A 57 8.23 -1.83 -0.88
C ALA A 57 8.08 -1.76 0.64
N THR A 58 9.21 -1.66 1.35
CA THR A 58 9.24 -1.36 2.78
C THR A 58 9.21 0.17 2.97
N PRO A 59 8.17 0.72 3.62
CA PRO A 59 8.17 2.14 3.97
C PRO A 59 9.26 2.43 5.01
N PRO A 60 9.91 3.61 4.96
CA PRO A 60 10.83 4.03 6.02
C PRO A 60 10.08 4.18 7.35
N ALA A 61 10.75 3.85 8.45
CA ALA A 61 10.17 3.84 9.80
C ALA A 61 9.52 5.18 10.20
N ASP A 62 10.02 6.28 9.65
CA ASP A 62 9.50 7.65 9.87
C ASP A 62 8.06 7.84 9.38
N MET A 63 7.55 6.96 8.49
CA MET A 63 6.17 7.03 7.97
C MET A 63 5.19 6.15 8.74
N THR A 64 5.68 5.14 9.48
CA THR A 64 4.84 4.28 10.34
C THR A 64 4.64 4.88 11.72
N ALA A 65 5.42 5.89 12.09
CA ALA A 65 5.18 6.63 13.32
C ALA A 65 3.77 7.25 13.27
N PRO A 66 2.89 6.96 14.25
CA PRO A 66 1.66 7.72 14.38
C PRO A 66 2.08 9.18 14.49
N THR A 67 1.59 10.01 13.57
CA THR A 67 1.77 11.45 13.69
C THR A 67 1.26 11.81 15.09
N PRO A 68 2.08 12.46 15.94
CA PRO A 68 1.56 12.92 17.22
C PRO A 68 0.32 13.73 16.90
N LYS A 69 -0.81 13.38 17.53
CA LYS A 69 -2.10 14.06 17.40
C LYS A 69 -1.80 15.54 17.18
N GLN A 70 -2.25 16.10 16.05
CA GLN A 70 -2.26 17.56 15.90
C GLN A 70 -2.78 18.10 17.22
N LEU A 71 -1.95 18.82 17.98
CA LEU A 71 -2.44 19.55 19.15
C LEU A 71 -3.60 20.37 18.61
N SER A 72 -4.80 20.07 19.05
CA SER A 72 -5.93 20.85 18.60
C SER A 72 -5.73 22.22 19.23
N LEU A 73 -5.75 23.27 18.41
CA LEU A 73 -5.56 24.65 18.84
C LEU A 73 -6.71 25.12 19.77
N PHE A 74 -7.73 24.28 19.95
CA PHE A 74 -8.98 24.55 20.64
C PHE A 74 -9.34 23.46 21.67
N ASP A 75 -8.37 22.73 22.21
CA ASP A 75 -8.60 22.00 23.47
C ASP A 75 -8.59 23.05 24.60
N GLU A 76 -9.77 23.27 25.19
CA GLU A 76 -10.11 24.31 26.17
C GLU A 76 -9.39 24.15 27.53
#